data_AF-A0A6G0V9F0-F1
#
_entry.id   AF-A0A6G0V9F0-F1
#
_cell.length_a   1.000
_cell.length_b   1.000
_cell.length_c   1.000
_cell.angle_alpha   90.00
_cell.angle_beta   90.00
_cell.angle_gamma   90.00
#
_symmetry.space_group_name_H-M   'P 1'
#
loop_
_entity.id
_entity.type
_entity.pdbx_description
1 polymer ?
#
loop_
_entity_poly.entity_id
_entity_poly.type
_entity_poly.pdbx_seq_one_letter_code
_entity_poly.pdbx_strand_id
1 'polypeptide(L)'
;MYTSKKGLGSDAVRLSALKVKQAATITKVNRIEVESEQQDLVAIRLESLGFVPGTRVEVITKGVFGGDPILIQIGFTRFALRKAEAEKIEIQIEEGVPA
;
A
#
# COMPACT_ATOMS: atom_id res chain seq x y z
N MET A 1 14.96 36.09 -11.61
CA MET A 1 15.79 35.12 -10.86
C MET A 1 15.12 33.76 -10.96
N TYR A 2 15.60 32.89 -11.86
CA TYR A 2 15.09 31.52 -12.02
C TYR A 2 16.05 30.54 -11.37
N THR A 3 15.56 29.75 -10.43
CA THR A 3 16.18 28.55 -9.84
C THR A 3 15.15 27.95 -8.87
N SER A 4 14.78 26.68 -8.86
CA SER A 4 15.00 25.54 -9.75
C SER A 4 13.87 24.54 -9.43
N LYS A 5 13.41 23.78 -10.43
CA LYS A 5 12.38 22.74 -10.30
C LYS A 5 12.86 21.64 -9.35
N LYS A 6 12.13 21.40 -8.26
CA LYS A 6 12.15 20.11 -7.56
C LYS A 6 11.31 19.15 -8.41
N GLY A 7 11.95 18.14 -8.99
CA GLY A 7 11.31 17.16 -9.85
C GLY A 7 10.16 16.42 -9.15
N LEU A 8 9.11 16.15 -9.93
CA LEU A 8 7.90 15.39 -9.63
C LEU A 8 8.12 14.20 -8.68
N GLY A 9 7.67 14.34 -7.44
CA GLY A 9 7.22 13.22 -6.62
C GLY A 9 5.83 13.58 -6.13
N SER A 10 4.78 13.11 -6.79
CA SER A 10 3.43 13.14 -6.23
C SER A 10 3.49 12.44 -4.87
N ASP A 11 2.95 13.05 -3.82
CA ASP A 11 2.85 12.47 -2.47
C ASP A 11 2.38 11.01 -2.57
N ALA A 12 3.30 10.06 -2.43
CA ALA A 12 3.00 8.65 -2.66
C ALA A 12 2.15 8.12 -1.50
N VAL A 13 0.85 7.96 -1.73
CA VAL A 13 -0.09 7.53 -0.71
C VAL A 13 0.19 6.07 -0.34
N ARG A 14 0.21 5.77 0.97
CA ARG A 14 0.40 4.41 1.50
C ARG A 14 -0.94 3.71 1.69
N LEU A 15 -0.97 2.39 1.50
CA LEU A 15 -2.17 1.57 1.74
C LEU A 15 -2.67 1.71 3.19
N SER A 16 -1.77 1.89 4.16
CA SER A 16 -2.12 2.12 5.56
C SER A 16 -3.01 3.36 5.78
N ALA A 17 -2.89 4.37 4.91
CA ALA A 17 -3.66 5.61 4.95
C ALA A 17 -5.02 5.51 4.25
N LEU A 18 -5.26 4.48 3.43
CA LEU A 18 -6.52 4.31 2.70
C LEU A 18 -7.69 4.09 3.68
N LYS A 19 -8.82 4.76 3.50
CA LYS A 19 -9.98 4.65 4.40
C LYS A 19 -10.76 3.36 4.11
N VAL A 20 -11.53 2.92 5.09
CA VAL A 20 -12.47 1.80 4.94
C VAL A 20 -13.44 2.08 3.79
N LYS A 21 -13.74 1.05 2.99
CA LYS A 21 -14.54 1.08 1.76
C LYS A 21 -13.95 1.88 0.60
N GLN A 22 -12.67 2.29 0.68
CA GLN A 22 -11.99 2.89 -0.46
C GLN A 22 -11.20 1.83 -1.23
N ALA A 23 -11.18 1.99 -2.55
CA ALA A 23 -10.37 1.22 -3.46
C ALA A 23 -9.20 2.06 -3.99
N ALA A 24 -8.12 1.37 -4.33
CA ALA A 24 -6.94 1.96 -4.92
C ALA A 24 -6.22 0.95 -5.81
N THR A 25 -5.32 1.42 -6.66
CA THR A 25 -4.42 0.58 -7.44
C THR A 25 -3.03 0.61 -6.80
N ILE A 26 -2.43 -0.57 -6.56
CA ILE A 26 -1.06 -0.69 -6.07
C ILE A 26 -0.11 -0.15 -7.14
N THR A 27 0.82 0.73 -6.74
CA THR A 27 1.84 1.28 -7.63
C THR A 27 3.21 0.70 -7.35
N LYS A 28 3.52 0.36 -6.09
CA LYS A 28 4.82 -0.17 -5.69
C LYS A 28 4.78 -0.86 -4.33
N VAL A 29 5.63 -1.87 -4.12
CA VAL A 29 5.98 -2.40 -2.80
C VAL A 29 7.41 -1.96 -2.46
N ASN A 30 7.56 -1.24 -1.35
CA ASN A 30 8.86 -0.77 -0.90
C ASN A 30 9.60 -1.85 -0.11
N ARG A 31 10.88 -2.00 -0.44
CA ARG A 31 11.83 -2.86 0.26
C ARG A 31 12.69 -2.00 1.17
N ILE A 32 12.95 -2.49 2.38
CA ILE A 32 13.94 -1.88 3.28
C ILE A 32 15.31 -2.38 2.83
N GLU A 33 16.15 -1.47 2.35
CA GLU A 33 17.57 -1.74 2.16
C GLU A 33 18.24 -1.59 3.54
N VAL A 34 18.52 -2.72 4.18
CA VAL A 34 19.43 -2.76 5.33
C VAL A 34 20.86 -2.93 4.83
N GLU A 35 21.82 -2.27 5.46
CA GLU A 35 23.25 -2.35 5.08
C GLU A 35 23.83 -3.77 5.18
N SER A 36 23.16 -4.67 5.91
CA SER A 36 23.38 -6.11 5.83
C SER A 36 22.55 -6.72 4.70
N GLU A 37 23.09 -7.68 3.94
CA GLU A 37 22.44 -8.44 2.85
C GLU A 37 21.13 -9.20 3.20
N GLN A 38 20.48 -8.85 4.31
CA GLN A 38 19.20 -9.37 4.74
C GLN A 38 18.09 -8.88 3.80
N GLN A 39 17.59 -9.81 3.01
CA GLN A 39 16.43 -9.58 2.15
C GLN A 39 15.19 -9.20 2.98
N ASP A 40 14.44 -8.21 2.51
CA ASP A 40 13.15 -7.82 3.10
C ASP A 40 12.10 -8.91 2.83
N LEU A 41 12.08 -9.94 3.67
CA LEU A 41 11.21 -11.11 3.55
C LEU A 41 9.72 -10.72 3.52
N VAL A 42 9.35 -9.61 4.15
CA VAL A 42 7.97 -9.11 4.15
C VAL A 42 7.60 -8.62 2.76
N ALA A 43 8.45 -7.78 2.15
CA ALA A 43 8.20 -7.30 0.79
C ALA A 43 8.15 -8.46 -0.22
N ILE A 44 9.06 -9.44 -0.11
CA ILE A 44 9.05 -10.64 -0.95
C ILE A 44 7.75 -11.43 -0.80
N ARG A 45 7.27 -11.61 0.43
CA ARG A 45 6.01 -12.31 0.69
C ARG A 45 4.81 -11.53 0.15
N LEU A 46 4.79 -10.21 0.29
CA LEU A 46 3.72 -9.39 -0.26
C LEU A 46 3.66 -9.55 -1.79
N GLU A 47 4.79 -9.44 -2.49
CA GLU A 47 4.84 -9.64 -3.93
C GLU A 47 4.38 -11.06 -4.33
N SER A 48 4.80 -12.11 -3.60
CA SER A 48 4.40 -13.49 -3.91
C SER A 48 2.93 -13.78 -3.65
N LEU A 49 2.27 -13.02 -2.76
CA LEU A 49 0.83 -13.06 -2.53
C LEU A 49 0.02 -12.25 -3.56
N GLY A 50 0.69 -11.54 -4.48
CA GLY A 50 0.05 -10.76 -5.54
C GLY A 50 -0.10 -9.28 -5.22
N PHE A 51 0.59 -8.75 -4.20
CA PHE A 51 0.69 -7.31 -3.99
C PHE A 51 1.70 -6.72 -4.98
N VAL A 52 1.30 -6.59 -6.25
CA VAL A 52 2.15 -6.11 -7.35
C VAL A 52 1.55 -4.88 -8.03
N PRO A 53 2.36 -4.05 -8.71
CA PRO A 53 1.87 -2.88 -9.43
C PRO A 53 0.72 -3.19 -10.40
N GLY A 54 -0.28 -2.32 -10.47
CA GLY A 54 -1.49 -2.50 -11.28
C GLY A 54 -2.59 -3.31 -10.60
N THR A 55 -2.35 -3.86 -9.41
CA THR A 55 -3.35 -4.64 -8.68
C THR A 55 -4.35 -3.74 -7.96
N ARG A 56 -5.65 -3.95 -8.23
CA ARG A 56 -6.73 -3.30 -7.49
C ARG A 56 -6.84 -3.89 -6.08
N VAL A 57 -6.90 -3.01 -5.08
CA VAL A 57 -7.08 -3.37 -3.67
C VAL A 57 -8.18 -2.51 -3.04
N GLU A 58 -8.97 -3.11 -2.15
CA GLU A 58 -10.00 -2.41 -1.37
C GLU A 58 -9.79 -2.65 0.12
N VAL A 59 -9.95 -1.61 0.95
CA VAL A 59 -9.98 -1.77 2.41
C VAL A 59 -11.40 -2.11 2.85
N ILE A 60 -11.59 -3.32 3.39
CA ILE A 60 -12.90 -3.78 3.86
C ILE A 60 -13.20 -3.26 5.26
N THR A 61 -12.23 -3.37 6.18
CA THR A 61 -12.34 -2.85 7.54
C THR A 61 -10.95 -2.69 8.17
N LYS A 62 -10.89 -2.05 9.33
CA LYS A 62 -9.68 -1.91 10.15
C LYS A 62 -9.95 -2.38 11.57
N GLY A 63 -8.92 -2.88 12.25
CA GLY A 63 -9.01 -3.35 13.63
C GLY A 63 -9.49 -2.27 14.60
N VAL A 64 -10.20 -2.70 15.65
CA VAL A 64 -10.86 -1.82 16.63
C VAL A 64 -9.88 -0.97 17.45
N PHE A 65 -8.63 -1.41 17.61
CA PHE A 65 -7.59 -0.68 18.34
C PHE A 65 -6.54 -0.15 17.36
N GLY A 66 -6.53 1.17 17.15
CA GLY A 66 -5.52 1.83 16.31
C GLY A 66 -5.58 1.52 14.81
N GLY A 67 -6.62 0.80 14.35
CA GLY A 67 -6.82 0.46 12.95
C GLY A 67 -5.97 -0.72 12.45
N ASP A 68 -5.40 -1.52 13.34
CA ASP A 68 -4.52 -2.66 13.04
C ASP A 68 -5.15 -3.97 13.56
N PRO A 69 -5.24 -5.05 12.77
CA PRO A 69 -4.86 -5.17 11.36
C PRO A 69 -5.83 -4.48 10.40
N ILE A 70 -5.35 -4.21 9.19
CA ILE A 70 -6.14 -3.71 8.07
C ILE A 70 -6.61 -4.91 7.26
N LEU A 71 -7.92 -5.12 7.16
CA LEU A 71 -8.50 -6.14 6.30
C LEU A 71 -8.68 -5.56 4.90
N ILE A 72 -8.00 -6.16 3.92
CA ILE A 72 -8.05 -5.76 2.52
C ILE A 72 -8.54 -6.91 1.64
N GLN A 73 -9.01 -6.57 0.44
CA GLN A 73 -9.40 -7.52 -0.60
C GLN A 73 -8.65 -7.23 -1.90
N ILE A 74 -8.12 -8.28 -2.52
CA ILE A 74 -7.50 -8.29 -3.85
C ILE A 74 -8.22 -9.36 -4.66
N GLY A 75 -8.89 -8.96 -5.75
CA GLY A 75 -9.77 -9.85 -6.49
C GLY A 75 -10.84 -10.46 -5.57
N PHE A 76 -10.81 -11.77 -5.37
CA PHE A 76 -11.71 -12.51 -4.49
C PHE A 76 -11.09 -12.93 -3.15
N THR A 77 -9.81 -12.61 -2.93
CA THR A 77 -9.06 -13.05 -1.75
C THR A 77 -8.96 -11.93 -0.73
N ARG A 78 -9.14 -12.26 0.55
CA ARG A 78 -9.01 -11.31 1.66
C ARG A 78 -7.73 -11.57 2.44
N PHE A 79 -7.04 -10.50 2.80
CA PHE A 79 -5.83 -10.53 3.59
C PHE A 79 -5.95 -9.58 4.79
N ALA A 80 -5.47 -10.01 5.95
CA ALA A 80 -5.26 -9.12 7.08
C ALA A 80 -3.79 -8.70 7.07
N LEU A 81 -3.53 -7.42 6.82
CA LEU A 81 -2.19 -6.83 6.87
C LEU A 81 -1.99 -6.11 8.18
N ARG A 82 -0.81 -6.28 8.79
CA ARG A 82 -0.40 -5.35 9.84
C ARG A 82 -0.20 -3.97 9.26
N LYS A 83 -0.42 -2.93 10.06
CA LYS A 83 -0.21 -1.54 9.65
C LYS A 83 1.19 -1.31 9.07
N ALA A 84 2.23 -1.88 9.70
CA ALA A 84 3.62 -1.79 9.23
C ALA A 84 3.86 -2.48 7.88
N GLU A 85 3.10 -3.52 7.53
CA GLU A 85 3.17 -4.18 6.22
C GLU A 85 2.48 -3.31 5.17
N ALA A 86 1.30 -2.76 5.50
CA ALA A 86 0.56 -1.85 4.62
C ALA A 86 1.29 -0.52 4.36
N GLU A 87 2.17 -0.08 5.28
CA GLU A 87 3.04 1.08 5.08
C GLU A 87 4.09 0.86 3.98
N LYS A 88 4.45 -0.38 3.65
CA LYS A 88 5.36 -0.69 2.54
C LYS A 88 4.69 -0.52 1.17
N ILE A 89 3.36 -0.55 1.10
CA ILE A 89 2.62 -0.56 -0.17
C ILE A 89 2.23 0.88 -0.55
N GLU A 90 2.72 1.34 -1.69
CA GLU A 90 2.29 2.58 -2.34
C GLU A 90 1.09 2.30 -3.24
N ILE A 91 0.18 3.25 -3.25
CA ILE A 91 -1.08 3.17 -3.99
C ILE A 91 -1.37 4.49 -4.72
N GLN A 92 -2.21 4.37 -5.74
CA GLN A 92 -2.91 5.48 -6.35
C GLN A 92 -4.40 5.31 -6.04
N ILE A 93 -4.98 6.25 -5.30
CA ILE A 93 -6.41 6.24 -4.96
C ILE A 93 -7.20 6.37 -6.26
N GLU A 94 -8.25 5.56 -6.39
CA GLU A 94 -9.23 5.74 -7.45
C GLU A 94 -10.25 6.79 -6.98
N GLU A 95 -10.27 7.97 -7.62
CA GLU A 95 -11.24 9.02 -7.30
C GLU A 95 -12.66 8.62 -7.76
N GLY A 96 -13.52 8.22 -6.81
CA GLY A 96 -14.97 7.97 -7.01
C GLY A 96 -15.27 6.65 -7.74
N VAL A 97 -16.29 5.86 -7.39
CA VAL A 97 -17.66 6.17 -6.96
C VAL A 97 -18.06 5.17 -5.86
N PRO A 98 -18.67 5.59 -4.74
CA PRO A 98 -19.32 4.64 -3.84
C PRO A 98 -20.47 3.98 -4.60
N ALA A 99 -20.42 2.64 -4.70
CA ALA A 99 -21.53 1.84 -5.23
C ALA A 99 -22.83 2.08 -4.45
#